data_AF-A0A3B9I0E9-F1
#
_entry.id   AF-A0A3B9I0E9-F1
#
_cell.length_a   1.000
_cell.length_b   1.000
_cell.length_c   1.000
_cell.angle_alpha   90.00
_cell.angle_beta   90.00
_cell.angle_gamma   90.00
#
_symmetry.space_group_name_H-M   'P 1'
#
loop_
_entity.id
_entity.type
_entity.pdbx_description
1 polymer ?
#
loop_
_entity_poly.entity_id
_entity_poly.type
_entity_poly.pdbx_seq_one_letter_code
_entity_poly.pdbx_strand_id
1 'polypeptide(L)'
;SSGKWQIHIDRLLADKRLVYFYPDIIRTGNIQKPHLDVLLDLIRKDVVSPDRANCLRYGSVTEGIDPQTIADFCLSLAKLGSQASWSALDIIYMYCFGNKGSIEKIREPLKLLVIEVPLHKDQTVTAMDAHHWHDMAEKLLKVHDKEFAIALSNQLISACRLGLNHGDIWHYTKPLLSDLMRDYGDSLWPMFGNAIAQAKGIELYWLQQLLDRENSFSNQMPSVLSMVPVDSVISWCEELPELGPSFVANCVNILETVDGMQQPSKLFVALLVSFGDDKRVASSLSANMGTRGWSGSLVPYLEADKAALGLLLEHESGNVRRWIKNHIDYIDRQIQDESIKDDEQNLGIF
;
A
#
# COMPACT_ATOMS: atom_id res chain seq x y z
N SER A 1 24.15 42.32 3.86
CA SER A 1 23.18 41.91 2.82
C SER A 1 21.83 41.49 3.40
N SER A 2 21.77 40.87 4.60
CA SER A 2 20.54 40.46 5.30
C SER A 2 19.52 41.57 5.56
N GLY A 3 19.95 42.76 5.99
CA GLY A 3 19.03 43.86 6.32
C GLY A 3 18.22 44.40 5.14
N LYS A 4 18.76 44.38 3.91
CA LYS A 4 18.01 44.81 2.72
C LYS A 4 16.92 43.80 2.34
N TRP A 5 17.19 42.51 2.51
CA TRP A 5 16.24 41.43 2.25
C TRP A 5 15.04 41.48 3.20
N GLN A 6 15.27 41.69 4.50
CA GLN A 6 14.19 41.84 5.48
C GLN A 6 13.28 43.04 5.17
N ILE A 7 13.83 44.18 4.74
CA ILE A 7 13.04 45.36 4.34
C ILE A 7 12.07 45.03 3.20
N HIS A 8 12.46 44.18 2.25
CA HIS A 8 11.58 43.76 1.17
C HIS A 8 10.47 42.82 1.65
N ILE A 9 10.78 41.93 2.60
CA ILE A 9 9.79 41.07 3.25
C ILE A 9 8.76 41.92 4.02
N ASP A 10 9.21 42.88 4.82
CA ASP A 10 8.32 43.73 5.62
C ASP A 10 7.39 44.57 4.74
N ARG A 11 7.91 45.10 3.62
CA ARG A 11 7.10 45.82 2.62
C ARG A 11 6.07 44.92 1.96
N LEU A 12 6.44 43.67 1.66
CA LEU A 12 5.52 42.70 1.08
C LEU A 12 4.36 42.38 2.02
N LEU A 13 4.67 42.16 3.31
CA LEU A 13 3.67 41.87 4.34
C LEU A 13 2.68 43.02 4.56
N ALA A 14 3.11 44.26 4.31
CA ALA A 14 2.24 45.44 4.39
C ALA A 14 1.30 45.62 3.18
N ASP A 15 1.60 45.02 2.01
CA ASP A 15 0.75 45.13 0.81
C ASP A 15 -0.16 43.90 0.66
N LYS A 16 -1.45 44.09 0.97
CA LYS A 16 -2.50 43.06 0.83
C LYS A 16 -2.61 42.44 -0.57
N ARG A 17 -2.13 43.13 -1.61
CA ARG A 17 -2.16 42.63 -3.00
C ARG A 17 -0.96 41.75 -3.33
N LEU A 18 0.13 41.84 -2.57
CA LEU A 18 1.38 41.14 -2.90
C LEU A 18 1.76 40.08 -1.86
N VAL A 19 1.15 40.11 -0.68
CA VAL A 19 1.41 39.16 0.41
C VAL A 19 1.32 37.68 -0.01
N TYR A 20 0.54 37.33 -1.04
CA TYR A 20 0.45 35.96 -1.54
C TYR A 20 1.75 35.43 -2.20
N PHE A 21 2.69 36.33 -2.53
CA PHE A 21 4.04 35.99 -3.01
C PHE A 21 5.05 35.76 -1.87
N TYR A 22 4.62 35.85 -0.61
CA TYR A 22 5.49 35.62 0.55
C TYR A 22 6.31 34.32 0.45
N PRO A 23 5.72 33.16 0.09
CA PRO A 23 6.47 31.92 -0.06
C PRO A 23 7.58 32.01 -1.13
N ASP A 24 7.36 32.78 -2.20
CA ASP A 24 8.35 32.98 -3.25
C ASP A 24 9.49 33.91 -2.84
N ILE A 25 9.24 34.86 -1.95
CA ILE A 25 10.26 35.82 -1.54
C ILE A 25 11.16 35.24 -0.45
N ILE A 26 10.60 34.48 0.51
CA ILE A 26 11.43 33.90 1.59
C ILE A 26 12.46 32.89 1.07
N ARG A 27 12.23 32.26 -0.08
CA ARG A 27 13.17 31.30 -0.68
C ARG A 27 14.45 31.95 -1.25
N THR A 28 14.46 33.28 -1.39
CA THR A 28 15.58 34.02 -1.99
C THR A 28 16.67 34.40 -0.99
N GLY A 29 16.49 34.09 0.30
CA GLY A 29 17.45 34.39 1.35
C GLY A 29 17.53 33.28 2.39
N ASN A 30 18.11 33.59 3.54
CA ASN A 30 18.32 32.61 4.61
C ASN A 30 17.05 32.50 5.47
N ILE A 31 16.30 31.41 5.29
CA ILE A 31 15.07 31.15 6.02
C ILE A 31 15.39 30.95 7.50
N GLN A 32 14.56 31.54 8.38
CA GLN A 32 14.69 31.46 9.83
C GLN A 32 13.31 31.16 10.40
N LYS A 33 13.25 30.71 11.65
CA LYS A 33 12.00 30.39 12.34
C LYS A 33 10.91 31.47 12.19
N PRO A 34 11.18 32.78 12.35
CA PRO A 34 10.14 33.80 12.17
C PRO A 34 9.53 33.82 10.77
N HIS A 35 10.29 33.46 9.72
CA HIS A 35 9.76 33.39 8.36
C HIS A 35 8.79 32.22 8.19
N LEU A 36 9.10 31.07 8.81
CA LEU A 36 8.22 29.91 8.83
C LEU A 36 6.94 30.18 9.65
N ASP A 37 7.07 30.84 10.79
CA ASP A 37 5.95 31.25 11.64
C ASP A 37 4.99 32.18 10.87
N VAL A 38 5.52 33.17 10.13
CA VAL A 38 4.71 34.06 9.29
C VAL A 38 4.03 33.29 8.15
N LEU A 39 4.72 32.35 7.50
CA LEU A 39 4.12 31.52 6.45
C LEU A 39 2.93 30.73 6.99
N LEU A 40 3.07 30.07 8.14
CA LEU A 40 1.97 29.35 8.81
C LEU A 40 0.80 30.27 9.11
N ASP A 41 1.06 31.47 9.62
CA ASP A 41 0.01 32.44 9.93
C ASP A 41 -0.72 32.96 8.69
N LEU A 42 -0.03 33.11 7.56
CA LEU A 42 -0.66 33.47 6.28
C LEU A 42 -1.55 32.34 5.75
N ILE A 43 -1.10 31.08 5.90
CA ILE A 43 -1.90 29.92 5.49
C ILE A 43 -3.13 29.77 6.39
N ARG A 44 -2.98 29.89 7.71
CA ARG A 44 -4.10 29.83 8.67
C ARG A 44 -5.17 30.89 8.45
N LYS A 45 -4.79 32.03 7.85
CA LYS A 45 -5.70 33.15 7.56
C LYS A 45 -6.27 33.07 6.14
N ASP A 46 -6.07 31.97 5.42
CA ASP A 46 -6.44 31.75 4.02
C ASP A 46 -5.90 32.84 3.06
N VAL A 47 -4.81 33.50 3.44
CA VAL A 47 -4.14 34.51 2.59
C VAL A 47 -3.26 33.80 1.55
N VAL A 48 -2.75 32.62 1.89
CA VAL A 48 -1.89 31.78 1.06
C VAL A 48 -2.42 30.35 1.10
N SER A 49 -2.60 29.72 -0.06
CA SER A 49 -2.97 28.28 -0.11
C SER A 49 -1.87 27.41 0.50
N PRO A 50 -2.20 26.34 1.25
CA PRO A 50 -1.23 25.39 1.79
C PRO A 50 -0.21 24.87 0.76
N ASP A 51 -0.62 24.62 -0.48
CA ASP A 51 0.28 24.13 -1.55
C ASP A 51 1.46 25.05 -1.83
N ARG A 52 1.32 26.34 -1.51
CA ARG A 52 2.37 27.32 -1.75
C ARG A 52 3.56 27.10 -0.83
N ALA A 53 3.38 26.37 0.28
CA ALA A 53 4.49 25.90 1.11
C ALA A 53 5.40 24.91 0.36
N ASN A 54 4.90 24.19 -0.65
CA ASN A 54 5.70 23.23 -1.44
C ASN A 54 6.89 23.87 -2.13
N CYS A 55 6.94 25.19 -2.28
CA CYS A 55 8.14 25.81 -2.78
C CYS A 55 9.39 25.61 -1.91
N LEU A 56 9.20 25.28 -0.63
CA LEU A 56 10.27 24.98 0.31
C LEU A 56 10.93 23.62 0.04
N ARG A 57 10.30 22.75 -0.78
CA ARG A 57 10.85 21.43 -1.14
C ARG A 57 11.97 21.50 -2.19
N TYR A 58 12.18 22.66 -2.80
CA TYR A 58 13.10 22.84 -3.93
C TYR A 58 14.29 23.75 -3.63
N GLY A 59 15.41 23.52 -4.31
CA GLY A 59 16.53 24.46 -4.36
C GLY A 59 17.35 24.57 -3.08
N SER A 60 17.33 23.55 -2.21
CA SER A 60 18.07 23.50 -0.94
C SER A 60 17.77 24.69 0.00
N VAL A 61 16.63 25.35 -0.16
CA VAL A 61 16.29 26.58 0.57
C VAL A 61 16.09 26.35 2.08
N THR A 62 15.91 25.09 2.49
CA THR A 62 15.78 24.66 3.88
C THR A 62 17.07 24.11 4.48
N GLU A 63 18.18 24.00 3.73
CA GLU A 63 19.43 23.37 4.18
C GLU A 63 20.03 24.02 5.44
N GLY A 64 19.91 25.35 5.56
CA GLY A 64 20.42 26.10 6.71
C GLY A 64 19.51 26.08 7.95
N ILE A 65 18.34 25.44 7.89
CA ILE A 65 17.37 25.42 8.99
C ILE A 65 17.72 24.31 9.97
N ASP A 66 17.68 24.62 11.27
CA ASP A 66 17.82 23.64 12.34
C ASP A 66 16.77 22.51 12.22
N PRO A 67 17.16 21.22 12.40
CA PRO A 67 16.24 20.09 12.23
C PRO A 67 14.95 20.20 13.03
N GLN A 68 15.01 20.61 14.29
CA GLN A 68 13.81 20.72 15.13
C GLN A 68 12.91 21.84 14.63
N THR A 69 13.50 22.96 14.21
CA THR A 69 12.76 24.11 13.68
C THR A 69 11.95 23.74 12.42
N ILE A 70 12.53 23.00 11.47
CA ILE A 70 11.81 22.59 10.26
C ILE A 70 10.77 21.50 10.57
N ALA A 71 11.06 20.59 11.51
CA ALA A 71 10.12 19.56 11.95
C ALA A 71 8.88 20.19 12.62
N ASP A 72 9.07 21.15 13.53
CA ASP A 72 7.98 21.85 14.21
C ASP A 72 7.09 22.63 13.23
N PHE A 73 7.69 23.23 12.20
CA PHE A 73 6.96 23.87 11.11
C PHE A 73 6.12 22.85 10.34
N CYS A 74 6.69 21.72 9.92
CA CYS A 74 5.97 20.70 9.16
C CYS A 74 4.83 20.08 9.99
N LEU A 75 5.05 19.79 11.28
CA LEU A 75 4.00 19.32 12.19
C LEU A 75 2.86 20.34 12.33
N SER A 76 3.20 21.63 12.38
CA SER A 76 2.20 22.70 12.45
C SER A 76 1.43 22.87 11.13
N LEU A 77 2.11 22.67 10.00
CA LEU A 77 1.51 22.72 8.66
C LEU A 77 0.55 21.55 8.45
N ALA A 78 0.92 20.33 8.84
CA ALA A 78 0.08 19.14 8.67
C ALA A 78 -1.28 19.26 9.37
N LYS A 79 -1.33 19.95 10.51
CA LYS A 79 -2.57 20.23 11.25
C LYS A 79 -3.56 21.15 10.53
N LEU A 80 -3.16 21.78 9.41
CA LEU A 80 -4.02 22.67 8.63
C LEU A 80 -4.89 21.92 7.61
N GLY A 81 -4.74 20.59 7.49
CA GLY A 81 -5.61 19.73 6.68
C GLY A 81 -4.85 18.80 5.74
N SER A 82 -5.58 17.92 5.08
CA SER A 82 -5.07 16.83 4.23
C SER A 82 -4.05 17.25 3.17
N GLN A 83 -4.32 18.35 2.48
CA GLN A 83 -3.40 18.89 1.47
C GLN A 83 -2.11 19.47 2.10
N ALA A 84 -2.26 20.09 3.28
CA ALA A 84 -1.15 20.63 4.04
C ALA A 84 -0.28 19.52 4.65
N SER A 85 -0.86 18.37 5.04
CA SER A 85 -0.10 17.21 5.51
C SER A 85 0.80 16.62 4.43
N TRP A 86 0.31 16.51 3.18
CA TRP A 86 1.15 16.07 2.07
C TRP A 86 2.29 17.05 1.80
N SER A 87 1.98 18.35 1.80
CA SER A 87 3.00 19.39 1.64
C SER A 87 4.06 19.34 2.76
N ALA A 88 3.63 19.11 4.00
CA ALA A 88 4.53 18.96 5.13
C ALA A 88 5.45 17.75 5.00
N LEU A 89 4.91 16.60 4.58
CA LEU A 89 5.69 15.39 4.35
C LEU A 89 6.73 15.58 3.23
N ASP A 90 6.34 16.22 2.13
CA ASP A 90 7.24 16.52 1.02
C ASP A 90 8.40 17.44 1.42
N ILE A 91 8.09 18.51 2.16
CA ILE A 91 9.09 19.48 2.62
C ILE A 91 10.10 18.80 3.55
N ILE A 92 9.62 18.02 4.52
CA ILE A 92 10.51 17.34 5.46
C ILE A 92 11.29 16.22 4.78
N TYR A 93 10.70 15.51 3.83
CA TYR A 93 11.38 14.50 3.02
C TYR A 93 12.56 15.11 2.27
N MET A 94 12.33 16.21 1.55
CA MET A 94 13.39 16.90 0.79
C MET A 94 14.46 17.51 1.71
N TYR A 95 14.07 18.03 2.87
CA TYR A 95 15.02 18.46 3.89
C TYR A 95 15.91 17.30 4.34
N CYS A 96 15.33 16.14 4.67
CA CYS A 96 16.07 14.97 5.12
C CYS A 96 16.98 14.40 4.03
N PHE A 97 16.56 14.45 2.76
CA PHE A 97 17.36 14.04 1.62
C PHE A 97 18.65 14.87 1.49
N GLY A 98 18.56 16.20 1.67
CA GLY A 98 19.72 17.09 1.62
C GLY A 98 20.59 17.04 2.88
N ASN A 99 20.00 16.77 4.05
CA ASN A 99 20.68 16.83 5.35
C ASN A 99 20.91 15.43 5.94
N LYS A 100 22.05 14.82 5.61
CA LYS A 100 22.42 13.49 6.13
C LYS A 100 22.43 13.48 7.67
N GLY A 101 21.86 12.44 8.27
CA GLY A 101 21.77 12.28 9.73
C GLY A 101 20.65 13.08 10.39
N SER A 102 19.79 13.75 9.61
CA SER A 102 18.63 14.48 10.14
C SER A 102 17.50 13.53 10.57
N ILE A 103 17.29 12.41 9.86
CA ILE A 103 16.24 11.43 10.18
C ILE A 103 16.34 10.97 11.63
N GLU A 104 17.55 10.69 12.11
CA GLU A 104 17.81 10.25 13.48
C GLU A 104 17.52 11.35 14.51
N LYS A 105 17.77 12.61 14.15
CA LYS A 105 17.53 13.77 15.03
C LYS A 105 16.06 14.11 15.19
N ILE A 106 15.25 13.90 14.15
CA ILE A 106 13.83 14.25 14.10
C ILE A 106 12.93 13.03 13.84
N ARG A 107 13.38 11.85 14.29
CA ARG A 107 12.68 10.57 14.05
C ARG A 107 11.23 10.60 14.53
N GLU A 108 10.98 11.10 15.73
CA GLU A 108 9.63 11.14 16.32
C GLU A 108 8.69 12.10 15.54
N PRO A 109 9.07 13.35 15.23
CA PRO A 109 8.33 14.19 14.28
C PRO A 109 8.05 13.53 12.92
N LEU A 110 9.03 12.83 12.35
CA LEU A 110 8.86 12.16 11.06
C LEU A 110 7.79 11.07 11.12
N LYS A 111 7.78 10.25 12.17
CA LYS A 111 6.73 9.24 12.39
C LYS A 111 5.34 9.87 12.41
N LEU A 112 5.18 10.98 13.14
CA LEU A 112 3.90 11.70 13.21
C LEU A 112 3.46 12.23 11.84
N LEU A 113 4.38 12.79 11.05
CA LEU A 113 4.06 13.29 9.71
C LEU A 113 3.66 12.17 8.75
N VAL A 114 4.32 11.02 8.82
CA VAL A 114 4.01 9.85 7.97
C VAL A 114 2.63 9.29 8.28
N ILE A 115 2.20 9.24 9.55
CA ILE A 115 0.87 8.70 9.91
C ILE A 115 -0.28 9.70 9.72
N GLU A 116 0.02 11.00 9.61
CA GLU A 116 -0.98 12.06 9.45
C GLU A 116 -1.48 12.19 8.00
N VAL A 117 -0.69 11.76 7.01
CA VAL A 117 -1.10 11.90 5.60
C VAL A 117 -2.28 10.97 5.26
N PRO A 118 -3.33 11.47 4.59
CA PRO A 118 -4.44 10.64 4.18
C PRO A 118 -4.13 9.87 2.90
N LEU A 119 -4.22 8.54 2.95
CA LEU A 119 -3.87 7.64 1.84
C LEU A 119 -5.05 7.30 0.90
N HIS A 120 -6.22 7.92 1.08
CA HIS A 120 -7.38 7.64 0.24
C HIS A 120 -7.30 8.37 -1.11
N LYS A 121 -7.93 7.78 -2.13
CA LYS A 121 -7.77 8.09 -3.57
C LYS A 121 -7.94 9.55 -4.00
N ASP A 122 -8.62 10.38 -3.21
CA ASP A 122 -8.95 11.77 -3.55
C ASP A 122 -8.00 12.80 -2.88
N GLN A 123 -6.94 12.34 -2.21
CA GLN A 123 -6.03 13.22 -1.44
C GLN A 123 -4.57 13.20 -1.88
N THR A 124 -4.11 12.18 -2.60
CA THR A 124 -2.74 12.20 -3.16
C THR A 124 -2.71 13.20 -4.33
N VAL A 125 -1.87 14.24 -4.21
CA VAL A 125 -1.80 15.30 -5.22
C VAL A 125 -0.99 14.79 -6.41
N THR A 126 0.04 13.96 -6.16
CA THR A 126 0.87 13.37 -7.20
C THR A 126 1.38 11.96 -6.85
N ALA A 127 1.80 11.19 -7.85
CA ALA A 127 2.47 9.89 -7.66
C ALA A 127 3.80 9.99 -6.87
N MET A 128 4.40 11.19 -6.82
CA MET A 128 5.62 11.45 -6.04
C MET A 128 5.34 11.44 -4.53
N ASP A 129 4.12 11.82 -4.13
CA ASP A 129 3.71 11.90 -2.73
C ASP A 129 3.68 10.49 -2.09
N ALA A 130 3.09 9.52 -2.80
CA ALA A 130 3.02 8.13 -2.35
C ALA A 130 4.42 7.49 -2.23
N HIS A 131 5.33 7.81 -3.16
CA HIS A 131 6.73 7.40 -3.07
C HIS A 131 7.43 7.98 -1.83
N HIS A 132 7.27 9.28 -1.53
CA HIS A 132 7.87 9.89 -0.34
C HIS A 132 7.34 9.29 0.96
N TRP A 133 6.03 9.03 1.03
CA TRP A 133 5.42 8.34 2.17
C TRP A 133 6.02 6.95 2.37
N HIS A 134 6.08 6.15 1.31
CA HIS A 134 6.66 4.81 1.36
C HIS A 134 8.11 4.80 1.83
N ASP A 135 8.97 5.55 1.13
CA ASP A 135 10.40 5.55 1.41
C ASP A 135 10.69 6.09 2.83
N MET A 136 9.93 7.07 3.31
CA MET A 136 10.05 7.54 4.68
C MET A 136 9.59 6.48 5.70
N ALA A 137 8.47 5.80 5.45
CA ALA A 137 7.99 4.71 6.31
C ALA A 137 9.04 3.58 6.42
N GLU A 138 9.58 3.13 5.28
CA GLU A 138 10.64 2.12 5.24
C GLU A 138 11.90 2.56 6.00
N LYS A 139 12.37 3.80 5.76
CA LYS A 139 13.55 4.34 6.46
C LYS A 139 13.36 4.36 7.98
N LEU A 140 12.17 4.71 8.46
CA LEU A 140 11.83 4.75 9.89
C LEU A 140 11.72 3.35 10.50
N LEU A 141 11.27 2.35 9.73
CA LEU A 141 11.13 0.94 10.13
C LEU A 141 12.45 0.14 10.10
N LYS A 142 13.54 0.69 9.57
CA LYS A 142 14.89 0.10 9.70
C LYS A 142 15.30 -0.11 11.16
N VAL A 143 14.68 0.63 12.09
CA VAL A 143 14.76 0.39 13.52
C VAL A 143 13.42 -0.18 13.97
N HIS A 144 13.44 -1.34 14.62
CA HIS A 144 12.24 -2.03 15.09
C HIS A 144 11.39 -1.10 15.97
N ASP A 145 10.13 -0.88 15.59
CA ASP A 145 9.22 0.07 16.23
C ASP A 145 7.77 -0.42 16.07
N LYS A 146 7.35 -1.24 17.03
CA LYS A 146 6.03 -1.87 17.03
C LYS A 146 4.89 -0.86 17.07
N GLU A 147 5.03 0.23 17.82
CA GLU A 147 3.99 1.25 17.94
C GLU A 147 3.77 1.97 16.61
N PHE A 148 4.87 2.28 15.90
CA PHE A 148 4.81 2.87 14.57
C PHE A 148 4.20 1.91 13.54
N ALA A 149 4.58 0.63 13.55
CA ALA A 149 4.00 -0.40 12.68
C ALA A 149 2.47 -0.53 12.87
N ILE A 150 2.00 -0.48 14.12
CA ILE A 150 0.57 -0.46 14.46
C ILE A 150 -0.10 0.81 13.92
N ALA A 151 0.53 1.97 14.07
CA ALA A 151 0.00 3.23 13.58
C ALA A 151 -0.14 3.26 12.04
N LEU A 152 0.88 2.80 11.32
CA LEU A 152 0.83 2.63 9.86
C LEU A 152 -0.28 1.65 9.44
N SER A 153 -0.41 0.52 10.13
CA SER A 153 -1.45 -0.46 9.83
C SER A 153 -2.86 0.11 10.03
N ASN A 154 -3.07 0.90 11.09
CA ASN A 154 -4.33 1.61 11.32
C ASN A 154 -4.60 2.67 10.24
N GLN A 155 -3.57 3.36 9.76
CA GLN A 155 -3.67 4.31 8.66
C GLN A 155 -4.15 3.61 7.38
N LEU A 156 -3.58 2.44 7.06
CA LEU A 156 -3.98 1.62 5.90
C LEU A 156 -5.42 1.11 6.00
N ILE A 157 -5.78 0.52 7.14
CA ILE A 157 -7.16 0.05 7.40
C ILE A 157 -8.15 1.21 7.28
N SER A 158 -7.81 2.38 7.83
CA SER A 158 -8.69 3.56 7.76
C SER A 158 -8.88 4.05 6.32
N ALA A 159 -7.84 3.99 5.49
CA ALA A 159 -7.92 4.37 4.08
C ALA A 159 -8.85 3.45 3.27
N CYS A 160 -8.99 2.17 3.63
CA CYS A 160 -9.94 1.26 2.99
C CYS A 160 -11.40 1.73 3.07
N ARG A 161 -11.78 2.52 4.09
CA ARG A 161 -13.15 3.04 4.25
C ARG A 161 -13.57 4.01 3.16
N LEU A 162 -12.62 4.82 2.69
CA LEU A 162 -12.84 5.86 1.69
C LEU A 162 -12.38 5.41 0.29
N GLY A 163 -11.52 4.40 0.27
CA GLY A 163 -10.97 3.78 -0.92
C GLY A 163 -9.58 4.29 -1.27
N LEU A 164 -8.82 3.41 -1.89
CA LEU A 164 -7.41 3.58 -2.19
C LEU A 164 -7.19 3.85 -3.68
N ASN A 165 -6.02 4.37 -4.02
CA ASN A 165 -5.59 4.43 -5.41
C ASN A 165 -5.02 3.06 -5.82
N HIS A 166 -5.57 2.45 -6.88
CA HIS A 166 -5.11 1.14 -7.34
C HIS A 166 -3.62 1.12 -7.70
N GLY A 167 -3.08 2.15 -8.33
CA GLY A 167 -1.65 2.21 -8.67
C GLY A 167 -0.77 2.22 -7.43
N ASP A 168 -1.15 3.02 -6.43
CA ASP A 168 -0.36 3.15 -5.19
C ASP A 168 -0.42 1.88 -4.33
N ILE A 169 -1.48 1.09 -4.43
CA ILE A 169 -1.58 -0.20 -3.73
C ILE A 169 -0.40 -1.09 -4.13
N TRP A 170 -0.16 -1.25 -5.42
CA TRP A 170 0.80 -2.22 -5.94
C TRP A 170 2.24 -1.78 -5.77
N HIS A 171 2.51 -0.49 -5.98
CA HIS A 171 3.87 0.04 -5.98
C HIS A 171 4.37 0.42 -4.60
N TYR A 172 3.47 0.76 -3.68
CA TYR A 172 3.86 1.31 -2.38
C TYR A 172 3.17 0.58 -1.22
N THR A 173 1.84 0.53 -1.21
CA THR A 173 1.12 0.11 -0.01
C THR A 173 1.34 -1.37 0.33
N LYS A 174 1.24 -2.25 -0.66
CA LYS A 174 1.39 -3.70 -0.46
C LYS A 174 2.82 -4.14 -0.15
N PRO A 175 3.87 -3.62 -0.82
CA PRO A 175 5.24 -3.89 -0.41
C PRO A 175 5.46 -3.57 1.08
N LEU A 176 5.10 -2.35 1.49
CA LEU A 176 5.21 -1.95 2.90
C LEU A 176 4.38 -2.84 3.83
N LEU A 177 3.12 -3.15 3.48
CA LEU A 177 2.25 -4.01 4.28
C LEU A 177 2.80 -5.44 4.40
N SER A 178 3.43 -5.96 3.35
CA SER A 178 4.04 -7.29 3.38
C SER A 178 5.21 -7.34 4.37
N ASP A 179 6.03 -6.29 4.40
CA ASP A 179 7.15 -6.20 5.34
C ASP A 179 6.67 -5.96 6.77
N LEU A 180 5.63 -5.14 6.95
CA LEU A 180 4.97 -4.98 8.24
C LEU A 180 4.41 -6.31 8.77
N MET A 181 3.72 -7.09 7.94
CA MET A 181 3.18 -8.39 8.34
C MET A 181 4.28 -9.42 8.61
N ARG A 182 5.39 -9.38 7.87
CA ARG A 182 6.54 -10.25 8.10
C ARG A 182 7.18 -10.00 9.47
N ASP A 183 7.37 -8.73 9.84
CA ASP A 183 8.14 -8.36 11.02
C ASP A 183 7.27 -8.18 12.28
N TYR A 184 5.97 -7.90 12.12
CA TYR A 184 5.04 -7.58 13.21
C TYR A 184 3.73 -8.39 13.15
N GLY A 185 3.65 -9.44 12.33
CA GLY A 185 2.43 -10.20 12.01
C GLY A 185 1.62 -10.65 13.22
N ASP A 186 2.27 -11.11 14.29
CA ASP A 186 1.60 -11.54 15.53
C ASP A 186 0.71 -10.45 16.14
N SER A 187 1.10 -9.19 15.98
CA SER A 187 0.34 -8.04 16.49
C SER A 187 -0.60 -7.45 15.46
N LEU A 188 -0.24 -7.51 14.18
CA LEU A 188 -1.00 -6.87 13.11
C LEU A 188 -2.13 -7.75 12.57
N TRP A 189 -1.94 -9.07 12.46
CA TRP A 189 -2.95 -9.97 11.92
C TRP A 189 -4.29 -9.88 12.69
N PRO A 190 -4.33 -9.92 14.03
CA PRO A 190 -5.59 -9.76 14.77
C PRO A 190 -6.30 -8.43 14.47
N MET A 191 -5.53 -7.35 14.23
CA MET A 191 -6.11 -6.04 13.87
C MET A 191 -6.79 -6.09 12.50
N PHE A 192 -6.12 -6.66 11.50
CA PHE A 192 -6.71 -6.84 10.17
C PHE A 192 -7.90 -7.80 10.20
N GLY A 193 -7.80 -8.92 10.92
CA GLY A 193 -8.90 -9.87 11.10
C GLY A 193 -10.15 -9.20 11.69
N ASN A 194 -9.99 -8.37 12.72
CA ASN A 194 -11.11 -7.61 13.28
C ASN A 194 -11.64 -6.54 12.31
N ALA A 195 -10.77 -5.84 11.57
CA ALA A 195 -11.21 -4.88 10.56
C ALA A 195 -12.04 -5.55 9.44
N ILE A 196 -11.61 -6.72 8.96
CA ILE A 196 -12.33 -7.51 7.96
C ILE A 196 -13.70 -7.95 8.50
N ALA A 197 -13.75 -8.43 9.75
CA ALA A 197 -15.00 -8.88 10.38
C ALA A 197 -16.06 -7.77 10.50
N GLN A 198 -15.62 -6.52 10.65
CA GLN A 198 -16.50 -5.36 10.81
C GLN A 198 -16.85 -4.67 9.49
N ALA A 199 -16.02 -4.84 8.46
CA ALA A 199 -16.14 -4.15 7.19
C ALA A 199 -17.33 -4.63 6.36
N LYS A 200 -17.89 -3.71 5.56
CA LYS A 200 -18.96 -4.00 4.59
C LYS A 200 -18.75 -3.22 3.30
N GLY A 201 -19.30 -3.75 2.21
CA GLY A 201 -19.30 -3.08 0.91
C GLY A 201 -17.89 -2.68 0.45
N ILE A 202 -17.69 -1.39 0.21
CA ILE A 202 -16.43 -0.86 -0.34
C ILE A 202 -15.23 -1.05 0.60
N GLU A 203 -15.42 -0.99 1.92
CA GLU A 203 -14.32 -1.20 2.88
C GLU A 203 -13.78 -2.63 2.82
N LEU A 204 -14.70 -3.61 2.75
CA LEU A 204 -14.34 -5.02 2.62
C LEU A 204 -13.63 -5.29 1.30
N TYR A 205 -14.09 -4.67 0.22
CA TYR A 205 -13.42 -4.74 -1.07
C TYR A 205 -11.97 -4.23 -1.00
N TRP A 206 -11.72 -3.07 -0.40
CA TRP A 206 -10.36 -2.53 -0.30
C TRP A 206 -9.46 -3.32 0.65
N LEU A 207 -10.00 -3.86 1.74
CA LEU A 207 -9.26 -4.78 2.62
C LEU A 207 -8.88 -6.06 1.86
N GLN A 208 -9.79 -6.62 1.06
CA GLN A 208 -9.47 -7.73 0.17
C GLN A 208 -8.36 -7.32 -0.79
N GLN A 209 -8.52 -6.19 -1.50
CA GLN A 209 -7.53 -5.70 -2.44
C GLN A 209 -6.16 -5.49 -1.78
N LEU A 210 -6.06 -5.04 -0.52
CA LEU A 210 -4.77 -4.92 0.18
C LEU A 210 -4.11 -6.26 0.48
N LEU A 211 -4.89 -7.29 0.82
CA LEU A 211 -4.37 -8.60 1.23
C LEU A 211 -4.22 -9.59 0.07
N ASP A 212 -4.87 -9.33 -1.05
CA ASP A 212 -4.84 -10.17 -2.25
C ASP A 212 -3.43 -10.29 -2.83
N ARG A 213 -3.23 -11.26 -3.70
CA ARG A 213 -2.07 -11.35 -4.59
C ARG A 213 -2.22 -10.41 -5.79
N GLU A 214 -1.11 -10.18 -6.50
CA GLU A 214 -1.08 -9.57 -7.83
C GLU A 214 -0.60 -10.63 -8.82
N ASN A 215 -1.39 -10.91 -9.84
CA ASN A 215 -1.15 -11.98 -10.80
C ASN A 215 -1.30 -11.51 -12.26
N SER A 216 -1.14 -10.21 -12.51
CA SER A 216 -1.04 -9.66 -13.87
C SER A 216 0.26 -10.09 -14.56
N PHE A 217 0.29 -9.95 -15.87
CA PHE A 217 1.44 -10.30 -16.70
C PHE A 217 2.70 -9.49 -16.34
N SER A 218 2.53 -8.22 -15.98
CA SER A 218 3.63 -7.28 -15.71
C SER A 218 4.09 -7.24 -14.26
N ASN A 219 3.30 -7.78 -13.33
CA ASN A 219 3.61 -7.73 -11.91
C ASN A 219 3.11 -9.00 -11.21
N GLN A 220 4.00 -9.68 -10.50
CA GLN A 220 3.65 -10.83 -9.67
C GLN A 220 4.05 -10.53 -8.24
N MET A 221 3.08 -10.48 -7.35
CA MET A 221 3.32 -10.26 -5.93
C MET A 221 2.49 -11.25 -5.12
N PRO A 222 3.09 -11.97 -4.17
CA PRO A 222 2.34 -12.87 -3.32
C PRO A 222 1.31 -12.11 -2.49
N SER A 223 0.23 -12.80 -2.13
CA SER A 223 -0.71 -12.35 -1.11
C SER A 223 0.02 -12.00 0.19
N VAL A 224 -0.39 -10.91 0.82
CA VAL A 224 0.11 -10.52 2.16
C VAL A 224 -0.15 -11.64 3.19
N LEU A 225 -1.17 -12.46 2.98
CA LEU A 225 -1.48 -13.60 3.85
C LEU A 225 -0.35 -14.64 3.88
N SER A 226 0.56 -14.67 2.90
CA SER A 226 1.73 -15.57 2.95
C SER A 226 2.77 -15.15 3.98
N MET A 227 2.65 -13.95 4.55
CA MET A 227 3.51 -13.46 5.65
C MET A 227 2.95 -13.84 7.02
N VAL A 228 1.73 -14.36 7.09
CA VAL A 228 1.04 -14.75 8.34
C VAL A 228 1.16 -16.26 8.54
N PRO A 229 1.42 -16.76 9.76
CA PRO A 229 1.41 -18.19 10.03
C PRO A 229 0.08 -18.84 9.62
N VAL A 230 0.16 -19.97 8.92
CA VAL A 230 -1.02 -20.69 8.39
C VAL A 230 -2.04 -20.96 9.50
N ASP A 231 -1.59 -21.47 10.64
CA ASP A 231 -2.45 -21.82 11.77
C ASP A 231 -3.20 -20.59 12.31
N SER A 232 -2.59 -19.41 12.29
CA SER A 232 -3.22 -18.15 12.72
C SER A 232 -4.32 -17.70 11.76
N VAL A 233 -4.13 -17.90 10.45
CA VAL A 233 -5.15 -17.57 9.44
C VAL A 233 -6.31 -18.57 9.51
N ILE A 234 -6.01 -19.87 9.65
CA ILE A 234 -7.03 -20.93 9.75
C ILE A 234 -7.83 -20.78 11.05
N SER A 235 -7.19 -20.51 12.18
CA SER A 235 -7.91 -20.26 13.45
C SER A 235 -8.87 -19.09 13.33
N TRP A 236 -8.46 -17.99 12.67
CA TRP A 236 -9.34 -16.85 12.43
C TRP A 236 -10.53 -17.21 11.52
N CYS A 237 -10.32 -18.06 10.51
CA CYS A 237 -11.40 -18.58 9.67
C CYS A 237 -12.40 -19.43 10.47
N GLU A 238 -11.94 -20.22 11.45
CA GLU A 238 -12.79 -21.02 12.33
C GLU A 238 -13.62 -20.16 13.28
N GLU A 239 -13.08 -19.01 13.74
CA GLU A 239 -13.81 -18.04 14.56
C GLU A 239 -14.91 -17.30 13.77
N LEU A 240 -14.75 -17.16 12.45
CA LEU A 240 -15.68 -16.44 11.57
C LEU A 240 -16.07 -17.27 10.32
N PRO A 241 -16.75 -18.42 10.49
CA PRO A 241 -16.94 -19.41 9.42
C PRO A 241 -17.78 -18.91 8.25
N GLU A 242 -18.63 -17.91 8.46
CA GLU A 242 -19.49 -17.34 7.40
C GLU A 242 -18.78 -16.38 6.44
N LEU A 243 -17.63 -15.83 6.86
CA LEU A 243 -16.89 -14.81 6.11
C LEU A 243 -15.45 -15.26 5.84
N GLY A 244 -14.74 -15.63 6.90
CA GLY A 244 -13.29 -15.81 6.90
C GLY A 244 -12.78 -16.78 5.84
N PRO A 245 -13.30 -18.02 5.76
CA PRO A 245 -12.84 -18.99 4.77
C PRO A 245 -12.95 -18.47 3.32
N SER A 246 -14.10 -17.86 2.97
CA SER A 246 -14.35 -17.34 1.63
C SER A 246 -13.51 -16.10 1.31
N PHE A 247 -13.28 -15.24 2.30
CA PHE A 247 -12.41 -14.07 2.16
C PHE A 247 -10.96 -14.50 1.89
N VAL A 248 -10.42 -15.43 2.70
CA VAL A 248 -9.07 -15.96 2.53
C VAL A 248 -8.93 -16.69 1.20
N ALA A 249 -9.94 -17.46 0.78
CA ALA A 249 -9.96 -18.11 -0.53
C ALA A 249 -9.80 -17.14 -1.71
N ASN A 250 -10.33 -15.91 -1.60
CA ASN A 250 -10.18 -14.89 -2.64
C ASN A 250 -8.78 -14.27 -2.68
N CYS A 251 -8.07 -14.24 -1.55
CA CYS A 251 -6.77 -13.57 -1.45
C CYS A 251 -5.57 -14.51 -1.60
N VAL A 252 -5.71 -15.78 -1.19
CA VAL A 252 -4.57 -16.69 -0.99
C VAL A 252 -3.77 -16.96 -2.27
N ASN A 253 -2.46 -17.13 -2.13
CA ASN A 253 -1.66 -17.74 -3.20
C ASN A 253 -2.07 -19.20 -3.37
N ILE A 254 -2.65 -19.58 -4.50
CA ILE A 254 -2.97 -20.99 -4.74
C ILE A 254 -1.70 -21.80 -5.01
N LEU A 255 -0.86 -21.27 -5.90
CA LEU A 255 0.45 -21.81 -6.22
C LEU A 255 1.53 -20.84 -5.75
N GLU A 256 2.68 -21.39 -5.38
CA GLU A 256 3.89 -20.68 -5.00
C GLU A 256 5.11 -21.32 -5.66
N THR A 257 6.13 -20.50 -5.92
CA THR A 257 7.40 -20.98 -6.48
C THR A 257 8.35 -21.33 -5.35
N VAL A 258 8.75 -22.60 -5.27
CA VAL A 258 9.80 -23.06 -4.35
C VAL A 258 10.86 -23.80 -5.15
N ASP A 259 12.12 -23.39 -5.01
CA ASP A 259 13.27 -23.94 -5.75
C ASP A 259 13.05 -23.99 -7.29
N GLY A 260 12.35 -22.97 -7.82
CA GLY A 260 12.05 -22.85 -9.25
C GLY A 260 10.86 -23.70 -9.73
N MET A 261 10.21 -24.44 -8.85
CA MET A 261 9.06 -25.28 -9.17
C MET A 261 7.77 -24.68 -8.61
N GLN A 262 6.70 -24.71 -9.40
CA GLN A 262 5.35 -24.38 -8.94
C GLN A 262 4.82 -25.51 -8.07
N GLN A 263 4.32 -25.16 -6.89
CA GLN A 263 3.64 -26.10 -6.02
C GLN A 263 2.46 -25.44 -5.31
N PRO A 264 1.45 -26.21 -4.86
CA PRO A 264 0.35 -25.68 -4.07
C PRO A 264 0.83 -25.07 -2.75
N SER A 265 0.35 -23.89 -2.40
CA SER A 265 0.76 -23.24 -1.14
C SER A 265 0.17 -23.94 0.08
N LYS A 266 0.88 -23.86 1.20
CA LYS A 266 0.44 -24.45 2.48
C LYS A 266 -0.90 -23.90 2.95
N LEU A 267 -1.12 -22.59 2.83
CA LEU A 267 -2.38 -21.95 3.25
C LEU A 267 -3.56 -22.39 2.38
N PHE A 268 -3.35 -22.52 1.07
CA PHE A 268 -4.36 -23.06 0.16
C PHE A 268 -4.77 -24.49 0.54
N VAL A 269 -3.79 -25.37 0.77
CA VAL A 269 -4.06 -26.76 1.18
C VAL A 269 -4.79 -26.80 2.53
N ALA A 270 -4.34 -26.03 3.51
CA ALA A 270 -4.98 -25.98 4.84
C ALA A 270 -6.44 -25.49 4.77
N LEU A 271 -6.72 -24.53 3.88
CA LEU A 271 -8.08 -24.04 3.65
C LEU A 271 -8.98 -25.12 3.06
N LEU A 272 -8.48 -25.92 2.11
CA LEU A 272 -9.22 -27.06 1.54
C LEU A 272 -9.42 -28.19 2.55
N VAL A 273 -8.43 -28.48 3.39
CA VAL A 273 -8.55 -29.48 4.46
C VAL A 273 -9.71 -29.11 5.38
N SER A 274 -9.75 -27.85 5.81
CA SER A 274 -10.68 -27.38 6.84
C SER A 274 -12.07 -27.01 6.31
N PHE A 275 -12.15 -26.44 5.10
CA PHE A 275 -13.37 -25.83 4.55
C PHE A 275 -13.67 -26.21 3.08
N GLY A 276 -13.00 -27.23 2.52
CA GLY A 276 -13.15 -27.58 1.10
C GLY A 276 -14.50 -28.16 0.68
N ASP A 277 -15.39 -28.47 1.62
CA ASP A 277 -16.79 -28.84 1.37
C ASP A 277 -17.74 -27.63 1.32
N ASP A 278 -17.31 -26.46 1.79
CA ASP A 278 -18.04 -25.21 1.62
C ASP A 278 -17.95 -24.75 0.14
N LYS A 279 -19.12 -24.69 -0.50
CA LYS A 279 -19.24 -24.26 -1.89
C LYS A 279 -18.72 -22.84 -2.12
N ARG A 280 -18.86 -21.93 -1.15
CA ARG A 280 -18.36 -20.55 -1.24
C ARG A 280 -16.84 -20.55 -1.33
N VAL A 281 -16.18 -21.33 -0.48
CA VAL A 281 -14.72 -21.48 -0.47
C VAL A 281 -14.25 -22.10 -1.78
N ALA A 282 -14.89 -23.20 -2.21
CA ALA A 282 -14.53 -23.88 -3.45
C ALA A 282 -14.67 -22.97 -4.69
N SER A 283 -15.75 -22.19 -4.77
CA SER A 283 -15.98 -21.22 -5.84
C SER A 283 -15.00 -20.05 -5.78
N SER A 284 -14.71 -19.50 -4.60
CA SER A 284 -13.72 -18.44 -4.41
C SER A 284 -12.32 -18.86 -4.83
N LEU A 285 -11.87 -20.06 -4.44
CA LEU A 285 -10.58 -20.60 -4.87
C LEU A 285 -10.51 -20.77 -6.40
N SER A 286 -11.60 -21.27 -7.00
CA SER A 286 -11.66 -21.43 -8.46
C SER A 286 -11.60 -20.08 -9.18
N ALA A 287 -12.32 -19.08 -8.67
CA ALA A 287 -12.30 -17.72 -9.20
C ALA A 287 -10.91 -17.08 -9.06
N ASN A 288 -10.29 -17.19 -7.89
CA ASN A 288 -8.94 -16.69 -7.62
C ASN A 288 -7.90 -17.32 -8.58
N MET A 289 -8.02 -18.59 -8.93
CA MET A 289 -7.13 -19.21 -9.92
C MET A 289 -7.31 -18.63 -11.33
N GLY A 290 -8.56 -18.28 -11.69
CA GLY A 290 -8.92 -17.78 -13.01
C GLY A 290 -8.61 -16.29 -13.26
N THR A 291 -8.23 -15.50 -12.26
CA THR A 291 -8.02 -14.05 -12.41
C THR A 291 -6.66 -13.63 -12.97
N ARG A 292 -5.81 -14.57 -13.37
CA ARG A 292 -4.44 -14.27 -13.84
C ARG A 292 -4.40 -13.65 -15.23
N GLY A 293 -3.40 -12.80 -15.48
CA GLY A 293 -3.05 -12.35 -16.83
C GLY A 293 -2.22 -13.39 -17.58
N TRP A 294 -2.34 -13.42 -18.91
CA TRP A 294 -1.48 -14.23 -19.78
C TRP A 294 -1.20 -13.50 -21.11
N SER A 295 -0.19 -13.97 -21.83
CA SER A 295 0.15 -13.50 -23.18
C SER A 295 0.37 -14.71 -24.09
N GLY A 296 -0.22 -14.67 -25.29
CA GLY A 296 -0.24 -15.80 -26.22
C GLY A 296 -1.31 -16.84 -25.85
N SER A 297 -1.06 -18.10 -26.22
CA SER A 297 -1.93 -19.22 -25.85
C SER A 297 -2.02 -19.38 -24.33
N LEU A 298 -3.24 -19.61 -23.83
CA LEU A 298 -3.48 -19.91 -22.41
C LEU A 298 -3.14 -21.37 -22.06
N VAL A 299 -3.09 -22.27 -23.05
CA VAL A 299 -2.91 -23.72 -22.88
C VAL A 299 -1.66 -24.08 -22.06
N PRO A 300 -0.45 -23.57 -22.36
CA PRO A 300 0.76 -23.95 -21.61
C PRO A 300 0.69 -23.59 -20.12
N TYR A 301 0.00 -22.49 -19.80
CA TYR A 301 -0.18 -22.09 -18.41
C TYR A 301 -1.18 -23.01 -17.69
N LEU A 302 -2.26 -23.41 -18.36
CA LEU A 302 -3.23 -24.36 -17.82
C LEU A 302 -2.60 -25.75 -17.59
N GLU A 303 -1.73 -26.20 -18.48
CA GLU A 303 -0.97 -27.44 -18.30
C GLU A 303 -0.02 -27.37 -17.09
N ALA A 304 0.67 -26.23 -16.90
CA ALA A 304 1.53 -26.00 -15.75
C ALA A 304 0.72 -25.99 -14.43
N ASP A 305 -0.42 -25.29 -14.43
CA ASP A 305 -1.37 -25.26 -13.31
C ASP A 305 -1.85 -26.69 -12.94
N LYS A 306 -2.25 -27.48 -13.96
CA LYS A 306 -2.66 -28.88 -13.79
C LYS A 306 -1.54 -29.74 -13.21
N ALA A 307 -0.30 -29.59 -13.70
CA ALA A 307 0.85 -30.35 -13.22
C ALA A 307 1.13 -30.06 -11.74
N ALA A 308 1.08 -28.79 -11.33
CA ALA A 308 1.29 -28.38 -9.94
C ALA A 308 0.17 -28.88 -9.01
N LEU A 309 -1.10 -28.77 -9.42
CA LEU A 309 -2.24 -29.26 -8.64
C LEU A 309 -2.30 -30.79 -8.58
N GLY A 310 -1.79 -31.48 -9.60
CA GLY A 310 -1.75 -32.95 -9.67
C GLY A 310 -1.04 -33.60 -8.49
N LEU A 311 -0.11 -32.88 -7.85
CA LEU A 311 0.57 -33.31 -6.62
C LEU A 311 -0.40 -33.62 -5.45
N LEU A 312 -1.63 -33.10 -5.50
CA LEU A 312 -2.64 -33.26 -4.44
C LEU A 312 -3.75 -34.27 -4.76
N LEU A 313 -3.67 -34.99 -5.90
CA LEU A 313 -4.69 -35.98 -6.28
C LEU A 313 -4.83 -37.13 -5.27
N GLU A 314 -3.72 -37.51 -4.64
CA GLU A 314 -3.66 -38.57 -3.63
C GLU A 314 -3.51 -38.03 -2.20
N HIS A 315 -3.84 -36.77 -1.97
CA HIS A 315 -3.77 -36.15 -0.65
C HIS A 315 -4.69 -36.88 0.36
N GLU A 316 -4.33 -36.96 1.64
CA GLU A 316 -5.09 -37.71 2.66
C GLU A 316 -6.52 -37.19 2.88
N SER A 317 -6.71 -35.88 2.81
CA SER A 317 -8.02 -35.24 2.96
C SER A 317 -8.90 -35.44 1.71
N GLY A 318 -10.09 -36.01 1.93
CA GLY A 318 -11.10 -36.18 0.87
C GLY A 318 -11.61 -34.86 0.30
N ASN A 319 -11.60 -33.78 1.07
CA ASN A 319 -11.99 -32.44 0.60
C ASN A 319 -10.98 -31.92 -0.43
N VAL A 320 -9.68 -32.06 -0.13
CA VAL A 320 -8.59 -31.70 -1.06
C VAL A 320 -8.71 -32.50 -2.36
N ARG A 321 -8.77 -33.83 -2.27
CA ARG A 321 -8.88 -34.69 -3.47
C ARG A 321 -10.08 -34.31 -4.34
N ARG A 322 -11.24 -34.07 -3.72
CA ARG A 322 -12.48 -33.71 -4.43
C ARG A 322 -12.34 -32.38 -5.16
N TRP A 323 -11.83 -31.35 -4.49
CA TRP A 323 -11.66 -30.03 -5.12
C TRP A 323 -10.66 -30.10 -6.27
N ILE A 324 -9.51 -30.74 -6.05
CA ILE A 324 -8.44 -30.87 -7.04
C ILE A 324 -8.92 -31.62 -8.28
N LYS A 325 -9.62 -32.75 -8.11
CA LYS A 325 -10.19 -33.49 -9.23
C LYS A 325 -11.17 -32.64 -10.04
N ASN A 326 -12.11 -31.99 -9.36
CA ASN A 326 -13.11 -31.14 -10.02
C ASN A 326 -12.46 -29.96 -10.76
N HIS A 327 -11.40 -29.37 -10.21
CA HIS A 327 -10.70 -28.25 -10.81
C HIS A 327 -9.82 -28.69 -11.99
N ILE A 328 -9.16 -29.86 -11.91
CA ILE A 328 -8.44 -30.45 -13.05
C ILE A 328 -9.40 -30.78 -14.19
N ASP A 329 -10.57 -31.37 -13.91
CA ASP A 329 -11.61 -31.63 -14.91
C ASP A 329 -12.15 -30.32 -15.54
N TYR A 330 -12.08 -29.19 -14.82
CA TYR A 330 -12.38 -27.87 -15.36
C TYR A 330 -11.25 -27.35 -16.27
N ILE A 331 -10.00 -27.43 -15.81
CA ILE A 331 -8.81 -27.06 -16.59
C ILE A 331 -8.75 -27.85 -17.91
N ASP A 332 -9.03 -29.16 -17.89
CA ASP A 332 -9.00 -30.00 -19.09
C ASP A 332 -10.01 -29.56 -20.15
N ARG A 333 -11.20 -29.14 -19.73
CA ARG A 333 -12.19 -28.54 -20.63
C ARG A 333 -11.70 -27.21 -21.20
N GLN A 334 -11.09 -26.36 -20.37
CA GLN A 334 -10.52 -25.09 -20.84
C GLN A 334 -9.38 -25.31 -21.84
N ILE A 335 -8.51 -26.30 -21.63
CA ILE A 335 -7.43 -26.64 -22.57
C ILE A 335 -8.01 -27.05 -23.93
N GLN A 336 -9.05 -27.90 -23.93
CA GLN A 336 -9.71 -28.31 -25.16
C GLN A 336 -10.32 -27.12 -25.91
N ASP A 337 -11.10 -26.29 -25.21
CA ASP A 337 -11.75 -25.13 -25.80
C ASP A 337 -10.75 -24.10 -26.34
N GLU A 338 -9.64 -23.88 -25.64
CA GLU A 338 -8.62 -22.92 -26.06
C GLU A 338 -7.74 -23.46 -27.19
N SER A 339 -7.41 -24.75 -27.19
CA SER A 339 -6.63 -25.36 -28.28
C SER A 339 -7.36 -25.25 -29.62
N ILE A 340 -8.70 -25.40 -29.63
CA ILE A 340 -9.52 -25.19 -30.83
C ILE A 340 -9.41 -23.76 -31.32
N LYS A 341 -9.49 -22.76 -30.43
CA LYS A 341 -9.37 -21.35 -30.80
C LYS A 341 -7.97 -21.01 -31.31
N ASP A 342 -6.92 -21.56 -30.68
CA ASP A 342 -5.55 -21.37 -31.13
C ASP A 342 -5.35 -21.93 -32.54
N ASP A 343 -5.92 -23.11 -32.84
CA ASP A 343 -5.91 -23.70 -34.17
C ASP A 343 -6.68 -22.84 -35.19
N GLU A 344 -7.88 -22.34 -34.84
CA GLU A 344 -8.66 -21.42 -35.69
C GLU A 344 -7.89 -20.13 -36.01
N GLN A 345 -7.25 -19.52 -35.00
CA GLN A 345 -6.41 -18.34 -35.17
C GLN A 345 -5.19 -18.61 -36.07
N ASN A 346 -4.52 -19.75 -35.89
CA ASN A 346 -3.39 -20.16 -36.72
C ASN A 346 -3.82 -20.39 -38.18
N LEU A 347 -5.06 -20.81 -38.40
CA LEU A 347 -5.66 -21.00 -39.73
C LEU A 347 -6.25 -19.70 -40.33
N GLY A 348 -6.27 -18.60 -39.57
CA GLY A 348 -6.81 -17.30 -40.00
C GLY A 348 -8.34 -17.27 -40.13
N ILE A 349 -9.04 -18.17 -39.42
CA ILE A 349 -10.50 -18.25 -39.38
C ILE A 349 -10.95 -17.52 -38.11
N PHE A 350 -11.78 -16.48 -38.25
CA PHE A 350 -12.32 -15.68 -37.14
C PHE A 350 -13.83 -15.83 -37.01
#